data_AF-A0A2G2MDF8-F1
#
_entry.id   AF-A0A2G2MDF8-F1
#
_cell.length_a   1.000
_cell.length_b   1.000
_cell.length_c   1.000
_cell.angle_alpha   90.00
_cell.angle_beta   90.00
_cell.angle_gamma   90.00
#
_symmetry.space_group_name_H-M   'P 1'
#
loop_
_entity.id
_entity.type
_entity.pdbx_description
1 polymer ?
#
loop_
_entity_poly.entity_id
_entity_poly.type
_entity_poly.pdbx_seq_one_letter_code
_entity_poly.pdbx_strand_id
1 'polypeptide(L)'
;MVKVKIPKPYQLWLYSILAVSWCSGTTFFILHTWFMVEGKYGLVKHSWQFPALQIHGAAAFLMMVSFGFLLGSHVPRSWKVSPKRKLGIALVTIITFQMITAYSLYYIAQDEPRVIVAYAHLAVGFIFPIILILHIIAKKKAQKKHRQKHIK
;
A
#
# COMPACT_ATOMS: atom_id res chain seq x y z
N MET A 1 -27.75 -9.81 9.03
CA MET A 1 -26.27 -9.74 8.97
C MET A 1 -25.85 -8.51 8.17
N VAL A 2 -25.23 -7.51 8.81
CA VAL A 2 -24.83 -6.26 8.14
C VAL A 2 -23.74 -6.55 7.09
N LYS A 3 -24.05 -6.28 5.82
CA LYS A 3 -23.15 -6.55 4.70
C LYS A 3 -22.11 -5.44 4.60
N VAL A 4 -20.91 -5.68 5.13
CA VAL A 4 -19.81 -4.70 5.04
C VAL A 4 -19.19 -4.77 3.66
N LYS A 5 -19.72 -3.98 2.72
CA LYS A 5 -19.24 -3.89 1.34
C LYS A 5 -18.87 -2.45 1.04
N ILE A 6 -17.67 -2.25 0.49
CA ILE A 6 -17.26 -0.97 -0.07
C ILE A 6 -17.95 -0.84 -1.44
N PRO A 7 -18.57 0.29 -1.81
CA PRO A 7 -19.17 0.43 -3.13
C PRO A 7 -18.11 0.37 -4.24
N LYS A 8 -18.50 -0.06 -5.45
CA LYS A 8 -17.58 -0.23 -6.60
C LYS A 8 -16.73 1.01 -6.93
N PRO A 9 -17.27 2.25 -6.99
CA PRO A 9 -16.44 3.42 -7.32
C PRO A 9 -15.31 3.63 -6.33
N TYR A 10 -15.58 3.49 -5.02
CA TYR A 10 -14.54 3.59 -3.99
C TYR A 10 -13.52 2.45 -4.07
N GLN A 11 -13.93 1.24 -4.47
CA GLN A 11 -12.97 0.15 -4.72
C GLN A 11 -12.04 0.48 -5.88
N LEU A 12 -12.60 0.96 -7.00
CA LEU A 12 -11.82 1.36 -8.16
C LEU A 12 -10.84 2.47 -7.81
N TRP A 13 -11.31 3.51 -7.09
CA TRP A 13 -10.47 4.58 -6.56
C TRP A 13 -9.29 4.05 -5.76
N LEU A 14 -9.56 3.19 -4.76
CA LEU A 14 -8.52 2.58 -3.91
C LEU A 14 -7.51 1.76 -4.73
N TYR A 15 -7.97 1.01 -5.73
CA TYR A 15 -7.10 0.23 -6.61
C TYR A 15 -6.26 1.11 -7.52
N SER A 16 -6.84 2.18 -8.06
CA SER A 16 -6.13 3.13 -8.92
C SER A 16 -5.02 3.85 -8.15
N ILE A 17 -5.32 4.43 -6.98
CA ILE A 17 -4.29 5.13 -6.19
C ILE A 17 -3.21 4.16 -5.68
N LEU A 18 -3.58 2.92 -5.34
CA LEU A 18 -2.62 1.87 -4.98
C LEU A 18 -1.71 1.53 -6.16
N ALA A 19 -2.29 1.28 -7.33
CA ALA A 19 -1.53 0.93 -8.53
C ALA A 19 -0.58 2.06 -8.93
N VAL A 20 -1.04 3.31 -8.90
CA VAL A 20 -0.21 4.48 -9.18
C VAL A 20 0.96 4.56 -8.18
N SER A 21 0.67 4.52 -6.88
CA SER A 21 1.69 4.60 -5.83
C SER A 21 2.71 3.46 -5.93
N TRP A 22 2.24 2.22 -6.13
CA TRP A 22 3.10 1.05 -6.23
C TRP A 22 3.98 1.11 -7.49
N CYS A 23 3.40 1.36 -8.66
CA CYS A 23 4.15 1.46 -9.91
C CYS A 23 5.16 2.60 -9.88
N SER A 24 4.78 3.79 -9.41
CA SER A 24 5.71 4.93 -9.35
C SER A 24 6.82 4.72 -8.32
N GLY A 25 6.53 4.07 -7.19
CA GLY A 25 7.52 3.69 -6.18
C GLY A 25 8.52 2.65 -6.69
N THR A 26 8.04 1.61 -7.37
CA THR A 26 8.89 0.62 -8.03
C THR A 26 9.75 1.25 -9.11
N THR A 27 9.18 2.13 -9.95
CA THR A 27 9.95 2.88 -10.96
C THR A 27 11.02 3.75 -10.32
N PHE A 28 10.70 4.48 -9.26
CA PHE A 28 11.69 5.27 -8.52
C PHE A 28 12.85 4.41 -8.02
N PHE A 29 12.55 3.24 -7.42
CA PHE A 29 13.58 2.32 -6.95
C PHE A 29 14.45 1.81 -8.10
N ILE A 30 13.84 1.36 -9.20
CA ILE A 30 14.57 0.85 -10.35
C ILE A 30 15.53 1.92 -10.91
N LEU A 31 15.02 3.13 -11.11
CA LEU A 31 15.82 4.25 -11.60
C LEU A 31 16.95 4.60 -10.63
N HIS A 32 16.68 4.59 -9.33
CA HIS A 32 17.66 4.93 -8.31
C HIS A 32 18.79 3.90 -8.22
N THR A 33 18.50 2.62 -8.39
CA THR A 33 19.45 1.52 -8.18
C THR A 33 20.27 1.21 -9.43
N TRP A 34 19.65 1.23 -10.62
CA TRP A 34 20.30 0.74 -11.85
C TRP A 34 20.57 1.81 -12.91
N PHE A 35 19.92 2.98 -12.85
CA PHE A 35 20.04 4.00 -13.89
C PHE A 35 20.73 5.26 -13.36
N MET A 36 22.06 5.19 -13.32
CA MET A 36 22.93 6.35 -13.12
C MET A 36 23.37 6.87 -14.50
N VAL A 37 23.30 8.18 -14.70
CA VAL A 37 23.62 8.83 -15.98
C VAL A 37 24.91 9.63 -15.82
N GLU A 38 25.80 9.60 -16.80
CA GLU A 38 26.98 10.47 -16.80
C GLU A 38 26.56 11.93 -17.03
N GLY A 39 26.82 12.78 -16.04
CA GLY A 39 26.65 14.23 -16.13
C GLY A 39 27.99 14.92 -16.31
N LYS A 40 27.93 16.21 -16.64
CA LYS A 40 29.09 17.09 -16.88
C LYS A 40 30.10 17.12 -15.70
N TYR A 41 29.67 16.77 -14.49
CA TYR A 41 30.47 16.82 -13.26
C TYR A 41 30.51 15.46 -12.52
N GLY A 42 30.18 14.35 -13.19
CA GLY A 42 30.13 13.02 -12.60
C GLY A 42 28.76 12.36 -12.74
N LEU A 43 28.55 11.23 -12.08
CA LEU A 43 27.29 10.48 -12.15
C LEU A 43 26.14 11.28 -11.52
N VAL A 44 25.07 11.44 -12.29
CA VAL A 44 23.83 12.11 -11.90
C VAL A 44 22.64 11.16 -11.98
N LYS A 45 21.59 11.50 -11.22
CA LYS A 45 20.33 10.75 -11.19
C LYS A 45 19.59 10.86 -12.53
N HIS A 46 18.91 9.78 -12.92
CA HIS A 46 18.03 9.80 -14.09
C HIS A 46 16.91 10.84 -13.91
N SER A 47 16.57 11.57 -14.98
CA SER A 47 15.60 12.69 -14.93
C SER A 47 14.22 12.30 -14.42
N TRP A 48 13.78 11.06 -14.72
CA TRP A 48 12.50 10.52 -14.25
C TRP A 48 12.48 10.10 -12.77
N GLN A 49 13.62 10.07 -12.08
CA GLN A 49 13.66 9.68 -10.67
C GLN A 49 12.84 10.66 -9.82
N PHE A 50 12.98 11.97 -10.02
CA PHE A 50 12.25 12.96 -9.24
C PHE A 50 10.73 12.97 -9.55
N PRO A 51 10.28 13.00 -10.82
CA PRO A 51 8.86 12.86 -11.16
C PRO A 51 8.21 11.58 -10.61
N ALA A 52 8.89 10.44 -10.67
CA ALA A 52 8.38 9.18 -10.12
C ALA A 52 8.14 9.29 -8.61
N LEU A 53 9.05 9.93 -7.89
CA LEU A 53 8.91 10.20 -6.46
C LEU A 53 7.77 11.17 -6.15
N GLN A 54 7.58 12.22 -6.96
CA GLN A 54 6.46 13.16 -6.80
C GLN A 54 5.10 12.48 -6.99
N ILE A 55 4.96 11.67 -8.04
CA ILE A 55 3.74 10.89 -8.31
C ILE A 55 3.48 9.91 -7.16
N HIS A 56 4.53 9.23 -6.69
CA HIS A 56 4.44 8.31 -5.56
C HIS A 56 3.94 9.02 -4.30
N GLY A 57 4.55 10.17 -3.95
CA GLY A 57 4.16 10.97 -2.79
C GLY A 57 2.71 11.47 -2.89
N ALA A 58 2.30 11.99 -4.04
CA ALA A 58 0.93 12.45 -4.26
C ALA A 58 -0.10 11.32 -4.09
N ALA A 59 0.16 10.16 -4.71
CA ALA A 59 -0.70 8.99 -4.57
C ALA A 59 -0.71 8.45 -3.12
N ALA A 60 0.42 8.50 -2.41
CA ALA A 60 0.52 8.10 -1.01
C ALA A 60 -0.31 8.99 -0.09
N PHE A 61 -0.34 10.32 -0.30
CA PHE A 61 -1.21 11.22 0.45
C PHE A 61 -2.70 10.88 0.24
N LEU A 62 -3.11 10.66 -1.01
CA LEU A 62 -4.49 10.23 -1.31
C LEU A 62 -4.82 8.88 -0.66
N MET A 63 -3.85 7.96 -0.60
CA MET A 63 -3.98 6.69 0.09
C MET A 63 -4.15 6.88 1.60
N MET A 64 -3.37 7.77 2.23
CA MET A 64 -3.51 8.06 3.67
C MET A 64 -4.90 8.60 4.02
N VAL A 65 -5.43 9.55 3.23
CA VAL A 65 -6.79 10.07 3.41
C VAL A 65 -7.82 8.94 3.27
N SER A 66 -7.68 8.13 2.22
CA SER A 66 -8.57 6.99 1.97
C SER A 66 -8.47 5.92 3.07
N PHE A 67 -7.28 5.71 3.63
CA PHE A 67 -7.05 4.78 4.73
C PHE A 67 -7.73 5.26 6.02
N GLY A 68 -7.66 6.56 6.34
CA GLY A 68 -8.42 7.14 7.44
C GLY A 68 -9.92 6.88 7.31
N PHE A 69 -10.46 7.06 6.10
CA PHE A 69 -11.87 6.70 5.81
C PHE A 69 -12.16 5.20 6.02
N LEU A 70 -11.25 4.31 5.62
CA LEU A 70 -11.40 2.86 5.85
C LEU A 70 -11.33 2.49 7.33
N LEU A 71 -10.48 3.15 8.12
CA LEU A 71 -10.40 2.97 9.56
C LEU A 71 -11.71 3.37 10.27
N GLY A 72 -12.39 4.43 9.80
CA GLY A 72 -13.67 4.85 10.37
C GLY A 72 -14.89 4.04 9.89
N SER A 73 -14.88 3.59 8.63
CA SER A 73 -16.08 3.02 7.99
C SER A 73 -16.02 1.50 7.78
N HIS A 74 -14.85 0.94 7.44
CA HIS A 74 -14.70 -0.45 7.03
C HIS A 74 -14.23 -1.34 8.15
N VAL A 75 -13.21 -0.91 8.91
CA VAL A 75 -12.57 -1.72 9.94
C VAL A 75 -13.52 -2.04 11.11
N PRO A 76 -14.23 -1.07 11.73
CA PRO A 76 -15.07 -1.34 12.90
C PRO A 76 -16.26 -2.23 12.56
N ARG A 77 -16.86 -1.99 11.38
CA ARG A 77 -17.96 -2.81 10.87
C ARG A 77 -17.48 -4.23 10.60
N SER A 78 -16.34 -4.41 9.94
CA SER A 78 -15.78 -5.73 9.64
C SER A 78 -15.36 -6.50 10.89
N TRP A 79 -14.93 -5.79 11.94
CA TRP A 79 -14.56 -6.37 13.22
C TRP A 79 -15.73 -7.14 13.86
N LYS A 80 -16.93 -6.57 13.84
CA LYS A 80 -18.13 -7.17 14.46
C LYS A 80 -18.62 -8.45 13.76
N VAL A 81 -18.32 -8.63 12.47
CA VAL A 81 -18.87 -9.73 11.65
C VAL A 81 -17.86 -10.79 11.21
N SER A 82 -16.55 -10.54 11.29
CA SER A 82 -15.54 -11.50 10.85
C SER A 82 -14.82 -12.18 12.03
N PRO A 83 -14.97 -13.50 12.22
CA PRO A 83 -14.21 -14.24 13.23
C PRO A 83 -12.74 -14.43 12.82
N LYS A 84 -12.41 -14.31 11.53
CA LYS A 84 -11.03 -14.40 11.01
C LYS A 84 -10.55 -13.01 10.59
N ARG A 85 -9.78 -12.35 11.46
CA ARG A 85 -9.33 -10.96 11.29
C ARG A 85 -7.86 -10.79 10.88
N LYS A 86 -7.08 -11.88 10.84
CA LYS A 86 -5.62 -11.87 10.62
C LYS A 86 -5.21 -11.03 9.41
N LEU A 87 -5.83 -11.24 8.25
CA LEU A 87 -5.50 -10.48 7.03
C LEU A 87 -5.90 -8.99 7.12
N GLY A 88 -6.97 -8.67 7.85
CA GLY A 88 -7.36 -7.27 8.06
C GLY A 88 -6.37 -6.54 8.99
N ILE A 89 -5.95 -7.20 10.07
CA ILE A 89 -4.92 -6.69 10.98
C ILE A 89 -3.60 -6.51 10.22
N ALA A 90 -3.19 -7.51 9.44
CA ALA A 90 -1.98 -7.43 8.61
C ALA A 90 -1.99 -6.22 7.66
N LEU A 91 -3.13 -5.93 7.01
CA LEU A 91 -3.25 -4.75 6.14
C LEU A 91 -3.11 -3.43 6.92
N VAL A 92 -3.76 -3.31 8.08
CA VAL A 92 -3.64 -2.13 8.93
C VAL A 92 -2.18 -1.94 9.37
N THR A 93 -1.53 -3.02 9.84
CA THR A 93 -0.12 -2.99 10.25
C THR A 93 0.81 -2.60 9.09
N ILE A 94 0.63 -3.18 7.91
CA ILE A 94 1.44 -2.86 6.72
C ILE A 94 1.29 -1.39 6.34
N ILE A 95 0.07 -0.85 6.28
CA ILE A 95 -0.14 0.54 5.89
C ILE A 95 0.44 1.49 6.94
N THR A 96 0.24 1.23 8.23
CA THR A 96 0.84 2.02 9.30
C THR A 96 2.37 1.97 9.25
N PHE A 97 2.96 0.80 8.99
CA PHE A 97 4.41 0.65 8.82
C PHE A 97 4.93 1.46 7.63
N GLN A 98 4.21 1.44 6.50
CA GLN A 98 4.55 2.24 5.32
C GLN A 98 4.52 3.75 5.63
N MET A 99 3.53 4.22 6.38
CA MET A 99 3.44 5.63 6.79
C MET A 99 4.61 6.04 7.70
N ILE A 100 4.94 5.21 8.71
CA ILE A 100 6.04 5.49 9.63
C ILE A 100 7.37 5.51 8.87
N THR A 101 7.64 4.51 8.03
CA THR A 101 8.89 4.45 7.28
C THR A 101 9.00 5.56 6.23
N ALA A 102 7.91 5.96 5.59
CA ALA A 102 7.90 7.13 4.69
C ALA A 102 8.24 8.43 5.44
N TYR A 103 7.67 8.64 6.62
CA TYR A 103 8.01 9.77 7.49
C TYR A 103 9.48 9.70 7.91
N SER A 104 9.98 8.53 8.31
CA SER A 104 11.40 8.34 8.63
C SER A 104 12.32 8.65 7.46
N LEU A 105 11.98 8.27 6.22
CA LEU A 105 12.77 8.60 5.03
C LEU A 105 12.85 10.10 4.73
N TYR A 106 11.87 10.87 5.21
CA TYR A 106 11.87 12.32 5.08
C TYR A 106 12.81 13.00 6.09
N TYR A 107 12.89 12.48 7.33
CA TYR A 107 13.64 13.11 8.41
C TYR A 107 15.03 12.50 8.69
N ILE A 108 15.25 11.23 8.36
CA ILE A 108 16.55 10.58 8.55
C ILE A 108 17.48 10.96 7.39
N ALA A 109 18.51 11.75 7.70
CA ALA A 109 19.53 12.18 6.73
C ALA A 109 20.81 11.33 6.77
N GLN A 110 21.04 10.58 7.84
CA GLN A 110 22.22 9.72 8.02
C GLN A 110 22.17 8.50 7.10
N ASP A 111 23.28 8.18 6.42
CA ASP A 111 23.30 7.20 5.33
C ASP A 111 22.88 5.78 5.76
N GLU A 112 23.50 5.21 6.79
CA GLU A 112 23.21 3.83 7.25
C GLU A 112 21.75 3.58 7.68
N PRO A 113 21.19 4.31 8.66
CA PRO A 113 19.81 4.08 9.08
C PRO A 113 18.81 4.39 7.96
N ARG A 114 19.11 5.37 7.10
CA ARG A 114 18.26 5.71 5.96
C ARG A 114 18.18 4.57 4.95
N VAL A 115 19.30 3.90 4.67
CA VAL A 115 19.34 2.74 3.77
C VAL A 115 18.50 1.59 4.32
N ILE A 116 18.61 1.28 5.62
CA ILE A 116 17.80 0.23 6.25
C ILE A 116 16.31 0.55 6.13
N VAL A 117 15.91 1.78 6.47
CA VAL A 117 14.50 2.21 6.36
C VAL A 117 14.02 2.17 4.91
N ALA A 118 14.86 2.54 3.94
CA ALA A 118 14.51 2.52 2.52
C ALA A 118 14.21 1.09 2.04
N TYR A 119 15.07 0.13 2.37
CA TYR A 119 14.84 -1.27 2.02
C TYR A 119 13.65 -1.87 2.76
N ALA A 120 13.43 -1.51 4.03
CA ALA A 120 12.27 -1.96 4.78
C ALA A 120 10.95 -1.41 4.19
N HIS A 121 10.92 -0.12 3.85
CA HIS A 121 9.80 0.52 3.16
C HIS A 121 9.50 -0.19 1.83
N LEU A 122 10.53 -0.40 1.02
CA LEU A 122 10.45 -1.07 -0.27
C LEU A 122 9.89 -2.50 -0.13
N ALA A 123 10.51 -3.34 0.70
CA ALA A 123 10.15 -4.75 0.85
C ALA A 123 8.70 -4.93 1.31
N VAL A 124 8.29 -4.17 2.33
CA VAL A 124 6.92 -4.24 2.84
C VAL A 124 5.93 -3.65 1.83
N GLY A 125 6.31 -2.59 1.11
CA GLY A 125 5.50 -1.98 0.05
C GLY A 125 5.25 -2.93 -1.12
N PHE A 126 6.25 -3.74 -1.48
CA PHE A 126 6.11 -4.78 -2.51
C PHE A 126 5.14 -5.89 -2.12
N ILE A 127 5.12 -6.28 -0.85
CA ILE A 127 4.24 -7.36 -0.34
C ILE A 127 2.78 -6.89 -0.21
N PHE A 128 2.54 -5.58 -0.07
CA PHE A 128 1.22 -5.03 0.21
C PHE A 128 0.11 -5.47 -0.78
N PRO A 129 0.27 -5.39 -2.11
CA PRO A 129 -0.75 -5.85 -3.05
C PRO A 129 -1.11 -7.33 -2.89
N ILE A 130 -0.13 -8.18 -2.58
CA ILE A 130 -0.33 -9.63 -2.39
C ILE A 130 -1.25 -9.87 -1.18
N ILE A 131 -0.96 -9.23 -0.05
CA ILE A 131 -1.78 -9.34 1.16
C ILE A 131 -3.20 -8.79 0.93
N LEU A 132 -3.33 -7.70 0.16
CA LEU A 132 -4.64 -7.13 -0.20
C LEU A 132 -5.47 -8.12 -1.05
N ILE A 133 -4.87 -8.75 -2.05
CA ILE A 133 -5.52 -9.77 -2.88
C ILE A 133 -5.97 -10.94 -2.00
N LEU A 134 -5.10 -11.44 -1.12
CA LEU A 134 -5.43 -12.52 -0.18
C LEU A 134 -6.62 -12.14 0.73
N HIS A 135 -6.64 -10.91 1.25
CA HIS A 135 -7.75 -10.41 2.06
C HIS A 135 -9.08 -10.45 1.30
N ILE A 136 -9.09 -9.97 0.05
CA ILE A 136 -10.30 -9.94 -0.79
C ILE A 136 -10.77 -11.36 -1.13
N ILE A 137 -9.85 -12.24 -1.53
CA ILE A 137 -10.17 -13.64 -1.88
C ILE A 137 -10.71 -14.40 -0.67
N ALA A 138 -10.07 -14.28 0.49
CA ALA A 138 -10.51 -14.93 1.72
C ALA A 138 -11.94 -14.53 2.09
N LYS A 139 -12.28 -13.24 1.94
CA LYS A 139 -13.64 -12.72 2.16
C LYS A 139 -14.64 -13.29 1.15
N LYS A 140 -14.30 -13.31 -0.14
CA LYS A 140 -15.16 -13.89 -1.19
C LYS A 140 -15.43 -15.39 -0.94
N LYS A 141 -14.40 -16.16 -0.57
CA LYS A 141 -14.52 -17.59 -0.23
C LYS A 141 -15.43 -17.81 0.99
N ALA A 142 -15.28 -17.01 2.05
CA ALA A 142 -16.12 -17.09 3.24
C ALA A 142 -17.60 -16.80 2.93
N GLN A 143 -17.87 -15.80 2.08
CA GLN A 143 -19.24 -15.46 1.65
C GLN A 143 -19.88 -16.58 0.81
N LYS A 144 -19.12 -17.19 -0.12
CA LYS A 144 -19.59 -18.33 -0.93
C LYS A 144 -19.96 -19.52 -0.05
N LYS A 145 -19.10 -19.89 0.91
CA LYS A 145 -19.34 -21.00 1.86
C LYS A 145 -20.60 -20.76 2.69
N HIS A 146 -20.80 -19.53 3.19
CA HIS A 146 -22.01 -19.20 3.95
C HIS A 146 -23.27 -19.33 3.08
N ARG A 147 -23.26 -18.82 1.84
CA ARG A 147 -24.40 -18.93 0.93
C ARG A 147 -24.79 -20.38 0.63
N GLN A 148 -23.80 -21.26 0.43
CA GLN A 148 -24.06 -22.69 0.17
C GLN A 148 -24.67 -23.44 1.36
N LYS A 149 -24.39 -22.99 2.60
CA LYS A 149 -24.94 -23.62 3.81
C LYS A 149 -26.42 -23.28 4.06
N HIS A 150 -26.94 -22.20 3.48
CA HIS A 150 -28.34 -21.75 3.64
C HIS A 150 -29.24 -22.11 2.44
N ILE A 151 -28.71 -22.79 1.43
CA ILE A 151 -29.46 -23.29 0.26
C ILE A 151 -29.71 -24.81 0.37
N LYS A 152 -28.97 -25.50 1.27
CA LYS A 152 -29.24 -26.88 1.68
C LYS A 152 -30.01 -26.86 2.99
#